data_AF-A0A0G1GR06-F1
#
_entry.id   AF-A0A0G1GR06-F1
#
_cell.length_a   1.000
_cell.length_b   1.000
_cell.length_c   1.000
_cell.angle_alpha   90.00
_cell.angle_beta   90.00
_cell.angle_gamma   90.00
#
_symmetry.space_group_name_H-M   'P 1'
#
loop_
_entity.id
_entity.type
_entity.pdbx_description
1 polymer ?
#
loop_
_entity_poly.entity_id
_entity_poly.type
_entity_poly.pdbx_seq_one_letter_code
_entity_poly.pdbx_strand_id
1 'polypeptide(L)'
;DKSPYKNEKCHPNCQCGRFMEIGNSVFMQYQKQKDGSLKELKQKSVDFGGGLERLTAATLNEPDMFKTDLFIKAIKTLEALKKSGDDYKTNPKPYRIITDHLRAAIFMVADGVEPSNKERGYVLRRLIRRAMVYSRKLGMTGDEWLSNVSPDLVTPYVYIYPHLREKYPEIHEIITREVDRFRKTIDEGINALKKIFNRAIGGRDPDNLPPGMVFENNIIRVNGIEIFKIYETYGLTPEIGCLKEDLLIKVRRQQNSILLHIFSIRRCG
;
A
#
# COMPACT_ATOMS: atom_id res chain seq x y z
N ASP A 1 24.76 9.56 -9.00
CA ASP A 1 25.44 10.27 -7.88
C ASP A 1 24.55 10.75 -6.74
N LYS A 2 23.27 11.08 -6.98
CA LYS A 2 22.35 11.55 -5.90
C LYS A 2 21.64 10.45 -5.11
N SER A 3 21.80 9.18 -5.49
CA SER A 3 21.21 8.05 -4.76
C SER A 3 21.81 7.96 -3.34
N PRO A 4 20.99 7.70 -2.30
CA PRO A 4 21.50 7.46 -0.95
C PRO A 4 22.42 6.24 -0.87
N TYR A 5 22.33 5.32 -1.84
CA TYR A 5 23.08 4.07 -1.90
C TYR A 5 24.34 4.14 -2.77
N LYS A 6 24.78 5.35 -3.16
CA LYS A 6 25.89 5.55 -4.13
C LYS A 6 27.22 4.88 -3.74
N ASN A 7 27.46 4.71 -2.43
CA ASN A 7 28.71 4.17 -1.91
C ASN A 7 28.63 2.66 -1.56
N GLU A 8 27.47 2.02 -1.73
CA GLU A 8 27.30 0.62 -1.39
C GLU A 8 27.76 -0.31 -2.52
N LYS A 9 28.39 -1.45 -2.16
CA LYS A 9 28.65 -2.55 -3.10
C LYS A 9 27.31 -3.07 -3.59
N CYS A 10 27.10 -2.98 -4.89
CA CYS A 10 25.78 -3.08 -5.48
C CYS A 10 25.83 -3.85 -6.80
N HIS A 11 24.76 -4.59 -7.08
CA HIS A 11 24.51 -5.29 -8.35
C HIS A 11 23.21 -4.74 -8.98
N PRO A 12 23.06 -4.67 -10.31
CA PRO A 12 21.82 -4.18 -10.96
C PRO A 12 20.54 -4.89 -10.50
N ASN A 13 20.65 -6.16 -10.10
CA ASN A 13 19.55 -6.96 -9.54
C ASN A 13 19.45 -6.89 -7.98
N CYS A 14 20.19 -6.00 -7.32
CA CYS A 14 20.06 -5.82 -5.86
C CYS A 14 18.72 -5.14 -5.54
N GLN A 15 18.18 -5.40 -4.36
CA GLN A 15 17.03 -4.64 -3.82
C GLN A 15 17.45 -3.36 -3.08
N CYS A 16 18.73 -2.99 -3.17
CA CYS A 16 19.29 -1.85 -2.47
C CYS A 16 18.83 -0.50 -3.03
N GLY A 17 18.16 -0.45 -4.19
CA GLY A 17 17.55 0.78 -4.72
C GLY A 17 18.54 1.76 -5.38
N ARG A 18 19.81 1.36 -5.56
CA ARG A 18 20.80 2.13 -6.34
C ARG A 18 20.52 2.06 -7.84
N PHE A 19 20.28 0.86 -8.35
CA PHE A 19 19.89 0.64 -9.74
C PHE A 19 18.37 0.49 -9.81
N MET A 20 17.77 1.21 -10.75
CA MET A 20 16.34 1.19 -11.01
C MET A 20 16.12 0.64 -12.42
N GLU A 21 15.29 -0.38 -12.52
CA GLU A 21 14.85 -0.89 -13.82
C GLU A 21 13.94 0.16 -14.49
N ILE A 22 14.38 0.67 -15.64
CA ILE A 22 13.62 1.67 -16.41
C ILE A 22 12.61 0.99 -17.34
N GLY A 23 12.97 -0.15 -17.92
CA GLY A 23 12.07 -0.93 -18.76
C GLY A 23 12.61 -2.31 -19.05
N ASN A 24 11.72 -3.13 -19.60
CA ASN A 24 11.96 -4.52 -19.94
C ASN A 24 11.52 -4.78 -21.40
N SER A 25 12.41 -5.40 -22.17
CA SER A 25 12.11 -5.86 -23.54
C SER A 25 11.92 -7.37 -23.51
N VAL A 26 10.67 -7.81 -23.62
CA VAL A 26 10.30 -9.22 -23.66
C VAL A 26 10.27 -9.70 -25.10
N PHE A 27 11.13 -10.66 -25.42
CA PHE A 27 11.10 -11.35 -26.70
C PHE A 27 10.05 -12.48 -26.64
N MET A 28 8.87 -12.20 -27.18
CA MET A 28 7.74 -13.13 -27.15
C MET A 28 8.00 -14.31 -28.08
N GLN A 29 8.28 -15.47 -27.47
CA GLN A 29 8.58 -16.71 -28.19
C GLN A 29 7.55 -17.81 -27.94
N TYR A 30 6.93 -17.84 -26.76
CA TYR A 30 6.07 -18.94 -26.34
C TYR A 30 4.73 -18.45 -25.79
N GLN A 31 3.69 -19.24 -26.06
CA GLN A 31 2.40 -19.13 -25.40
C GLN A 31 2.28 -20.24 -24.35
N LYS A 32 2.11 -19.83 -23.09
CA LYS A 32 1.82 -20.74 -21.98
C LYS A 32 0.42 -21.33 -22.13
N GLN A 33 0.33 -22.65 -22.17
CA GLN A 33 -0.92 -23.40 -22.29
C GLN A 33 -1.55 -23.68 -20.91
N LYS A 34 -2.80 -24.13 -20.89
CA LYS A 34 -3.54 -24.43 -19.65
C LYS A 34 -2.90 -25.53 -18.80
N ASP A 35 -2.23 -26.48 -19.45
CA ASP A 35 -1.48 -27.57 -18.80
C ASP A 35 -0.09 -27.14 -18.31
N GLY A 36 0.29 -25.88 -18.52
CA GLY A 36 1.60 -25.33 -18.16
C GLY A 36 2.69 -25.51 -19.23
N SER A 37 2.42 -26.24 -20.32
CA SER A 37 3.36 -26.40 -21.42
C SER A 37 3.57 -25.07 -22.18
N LEU A 38 4.71 -24.96 -22.85
CA LEU A 38 5.08 -23.79 -23.66
C LEU A 38 4.99 -24.15 -25.13
N LYS A 39 4.05 -23.53 -25.86
CA LYS A 39 3.92 -23.70 -27.31
C LYS A 39 4.59 -22.54 -28.02
N GLU A 40 5.47 -22.82 -28.98
CA GLU A 40 6.12 -21.76 -29.76
C GLU A 40 5.10 -20.96 -30.57
N LEU A 41 5.26 -19.63 -30.56
CA LEU A 41 4.41 -18.72 -31.32
C LEU A 41 4.73 -18.80 -32.81
N LYS A 42 3.69 -18.74 -33.65
CA LYS A 42 3.86 -18.70 -35.12
C LYS A 42 4.67 -17.50 -35.57
N GLN A 43 4.51 -16.36 -34.90
CA GLN A 43 5.24 -15.14 -35.16
C GLN A 43 5.86 -14.64 -33.85
N LYS A 44 7.17 -14.42 -33.87
CA LYS A 44 7.93 -13.87 -32.75
C LYS A 44 7.80 -12.37 -32.77
N SER A 45 7.56 -11.77 -31.62
CA SER A 45 7.41 -10.31 -31.46
C SER A 45 8.23 -9.81 -30.30
N VAL A 46 8.36 -8.49 -30.19
CA VAL A 46 8.98 -7.82 -29.05
C VAL A 46 7.91 -7.02 -28.35
N ASP A 47 7.81 -7.20 -27.03
CA ASP A 47 6.95 -6.42 -26.15
C ASP A 47 7.85 -5.59 -25.22
N PHE A 48 7.77 -4.26 -25.32
CA PHE A 48 8.54 -3.36 -24.49
C PHE A 48 7.66 -2.68 -23.45
N GLY A 49 7.99 -2.89 -22.17
CA GLY A 49 7.35 -2.23 -21.05
C GLY A 49 8.33 -1.31 -20.33
N GLY A 50 8.17 0.01 -20.49
CA GLY A 50 8.94 1.03 -19.77
C GLY A 50 8.10 1.74 -18.70
N GLY A 51 8.68 2.01 -17.53
CA GLY A 51 8.04 2.81 -16.48
C GLY A 51 8.24 4.29 -16.72
N LEU A 52 7.20 5.01 -17.15
CA LEU A 52 7.27 6.44 -17.46
C LEU A 52 7.78 7.26 -16.27
N GLU A 53 7.25 7.02 -15.06
CA GLU A 53 7.65 7.75 -13.86
C GLU A 53 9.13 7.52 -13.49
N ARG A 54 9.63 6.30 -13.76
CA ARG A 54 11.04 5.95 -13.54
C ARG A 54 11.93 6.62 -14.57
N LEU A 55 11.50 6.64 -15.84
CA LEU A 55 12.21 7.35 -16.92
C LEU A 55 12.26 8.87 -16.67
N THR A 56 11.16 9.45 -16.21
CA THR A 56 11.08 10.87 -15.83
C THR A 56 12.04 11.17 -14.68
N ALA A 57 12.02 10.35 -13.62
CA ALA A 57 12.93 10.51 -12.49
C ALA A 57 14.41 10.42 -12.91
N ALA A 58 14.75 9.47 -13.79
CA ALA A 58 16.09 9.33 -14.35
C ALA A 58 16.51 10.56 -15.18
N THR A 59 15.63 11.04 -16.06
CA THR A 59 15.87 12.23 -16.90
C THR A 59 16.08 13.50 -16.06
N LEU A 60 15.33 13.63 -14.96
CA LEU A 60 15.44 14.75 -14.03
C LEU A 60 16.61 14.60 -13.02
N ASN A 61 17.36 13.50 -13.08
CA ASN A 61 18.38 13.15 -12.09
C ASN A 61 17.85 13.24 -10.65
N GLU A 62 16.67 12.64 -10.43
CA GLU A 62 15.98 12.56 -9.15
C GLU A 62 15.88 11.08 -8.72
N PRO A 63 16.51 10.66 -7.61
CA PRO A 63 16.46 9.26 -7.16
C PRO A 63 15.10 8.82 -6.63
N ASP A 64 14.18 9.75 -6.34
CA ASP A 64 12.85 9.46 -5.82
C ASP A 64 11.75 9.81 -6.84
N MET A 65 11.13 8.79 -7.46
CA MET A 65 10.09 9.00 -8.47
C MET A 65 8.88 9.79 -7.97
N PHE A 66 8.66 9.83 -6.66
CA PHE A 66 7.58 10.60 -6.05
C PHE A 66 7.91 12.10 -5.87
N LYS A 67 9.15 12.51 -6.13
CA LYS A 67 9.52 13.93 -6.17
C LYS A 67 9.38 14.55 -7.56
N THR A 68 8.90 13.78 -8.52
CA THR A 68 8.52 14.29 -9.85
C THR A 68 7.27 15.16 -9.76
N ASP A 69 7.02 15.93 -10.81
CA ASP A 69 5.86 16.80 -11.00
C ASP A 69 4.51 16.07 -10.84
N LEU A 70 4.46 14.78 -11.18
CA LEU A 70 3.27 13.93 -11.03
C LEU A 70 2.77 13.76 -9.59
N PHE A 71 3.67 13.84 -8.59
CA PHE A 71 3.34 13.50 -7.20
C PHE A 71 3.69 14.60 -6.20
N ILE A 72 4.67 15.46 -6.51
CA ILE A 72 5.22 16.41 -5.55
C ILE A 72 4.17 17.37 -5.00
N LYS A 73 3.19 17.77 -5.82
CA LYS A 73 2.10 18.66 -5.38
C LYS A 73 1.22 17.98 -4.32
N ALA A 74 0.78 16.75 -4.60
CA ALA A 74 -0.01 15.95 -3.67
C ALA A 74 0.73 15.65 -2.36
N ILE A 75 2.05 15.41 -2.43
CA ILE A 75 2.89 15.22 -1.24
C ILE A 75 2.97 16.48 -0.39
N LYS A 76 3.20 17.64 -1.00
CA LYS A 76 3.21 18.92 -0.29
C LYS A 76 1.86 19.22 0.38
N THR A 77 0.76 18.91 -0.30
CA THR A 77 -0.58 19.03 0.27
C THR A 77 -0.77 18.12 1.48
N LEU A 78 -0.33 16.87 1.41
CA LEU A 78 -0.31 15.97 2.57
C LEU A 78 0.59 16.50 3.71
N GLU A 79 1.76 17.06 3.39
CA GLU A 79 2.66 17.64 4.38
C GLU A 79 2.08 18.87 5.08
N ALA A 80 1.22 19.64 4.40
CA ALA A 80 0.53 20.78 4.97
C ALA A 80 -0.66 20.38 5.87
N LEU A 81 -1.30 19.25 5.57
CA LEU A 81 -2.49 18.77 6.31
C LEU A 81 -2.16 17.83 7.47
N LYS A 82 -0.94 17.27 7.51
CA LYS A 82 -0.55 16.32 8.55
C LYS A 82 -0.66 16.94 9.95
N LYS A 83 -0.97 16.09 10.92
CA LYS A 83 -0.94 16.39 12.35
C LYS A 83 0.12 15.57 13.09
N SER A 84 0.82 14.68 12.39
CA SER A 84 2.01 13.98 12.86
C SER A 84 3.26 14.86 12.77
N GLY A 85 4.31 14.53 13.53
CA GLY A 85 5.62 15.20 13.45
C GLY A 85 6.48 14.78 12.25
N ASP A 86 6.09 13.74 11.51
CA ASP A 86 6.89 13.20 10.41
C ASP A 86 6.67 13.93 9.09
N ASP A 87 7.75 14.41 8.47
CA ASP A 87 7.76 14.94 7.11
C ASP A 87 8.02 13.86 6.06
N TYR A 88 7.80 14.18 4.78
CA TYR A 88 8.13 13.26 3.68
C TYR A 88 9.60 12.85 3.71
N LYS A 89 10.50 13.77 4.10
CA LYS A 89 11.93 13.54 4.16
C LYS A 89 12.32 12.50 5.21
N THR A 90 11.65 12.49 6.37
CA THR A 90 11.97 11.59 7.48
C THR A 90 11.19 10.28 7.39
N ASN A 91 9.92 10.34 6.97
CA ASN A 91 9.05 9.19 6.83
C ASN A 91 8.28 9.25 5.49
N PRO A 92 8.92 8.93 4.35
CA PRO A 92 8.26 9.06 3.03
C PRO A 92 7.14 8.03 2.82
N LYS A 93 7.16 6.93 3.57
CA LYS A 93 6.32 5.75 3.30
C LYS A 93 4.81 6.03 3.33
N PRO A 94 4.23 6.72 4.34
CA PRO A 94 2.81 7.03 4.36
C PRO A 94 2.37 7.86 3.16
N TYR A 95 3.12 8.92 2.84
CA TYR A 95 2.84 9.79 1.70
C TYR A 95 2.83 9.03 0.39
N ARG A 96 3.88 8.22 0.12
CA ARG A 96 3.97 7.40 -1.10
C ARG A 96 2.78 6.45 -1.24
N ILE A 97 2.38 5.80 -0.14
CA ILE A 97 1.25 4.86 -0.16
C ILE A 97 -0.07 5.59 -0.40
N ILE A 98 -0.30 6.73 0.25
CA ILE A 98 -1.52 7.52 0.05
C ILE A 98 -1.62 7.97 -1.41
N THR A 99 -0.56 8.59 -1.95
CA THR A 99 -0.59 9.15 -3.31
C THR A 99 -0.72 8.07 -4.38
N ASP A 100 0.02 6.97 -4.26
CA ASP A 100 -0.03 5.87 -5.22
C ASP A 100 -1.40 5.18 -5.22
N HIS A 101 -1.92 4.85 -4.03
CA HIS A 101 -3.18 4.12 -3.92
C HIS A 101 -4.38 4.99 -4.26
N LEU A 102 -4.36 6.27 -3.90
CA LEU A 102 -5.41 7.20 -4.27
C LEU A 102 -5.41 7.45 -5.78
N ARG A 103 -4.24 7.61 -6.41
CA ARG A 103 -4.13 7.71 -7.87
C ARG A 103 -4.73 6.47 -8.55
N ALA A 104 -4.34 5.27 -8.12
CA ALA A 104 -4.88 4.03 -8.68
C ALA A 104 -6.40 3.93 -8.49
N ALA A 105 -6.92 4.31 -7.32
CA ALA A 105 -8.36 4.32 -7.05
C ALA A 105 -9.11 5.30 -7.96
N ILE A 106 -8.59 6.51 -8.16
CA ILE A 106 -9.16 7.53 -9.06
C ILE A 106 -9.33 6.98 -10.48
N PHE A 107 -8.27 6.38 -11.04
CA PHE A 107 -8.31 5.81 -12.39
C PHE A 107 -9.26 4.61 -12.48
N MET A 108 -9.27 3.73 -11.47
CA MET A 108 -10.22 2.61 -11.45
C MET A 108 -11.67 3.08 -11.46
N VAL A 109 -12.01 4.13 -10.70
CA VAL A 109 -13.37 4.69 -10.70
C VAL A 109 -13.67 5.42 -12.01
N ALA A 110 -12.70 6.13 -12.57
CA ALA A 110 -12.84 6.75 -13.89
C ALA A 110 -13.17 5.72 -14.99
N ASP A 111 -12.63 4.50 -14.88
CA ASP A 111 -12.91 3.36 -15.75
C ASP A 111 -14.20 2.59 -15.37
N GLY A 112 -14.98 3.09 -14.42
CA GLY A 112 -16.29 2.54 -14.03
C GLY A 112 -16.26 1.43 -12.98
N VAL A 113 -15.15 1.25 -12.25
CA VAL A 113 -15.10 0.29 -11.15
C VAL A 113 -15.67 0.91 -9.88
N GLU A 114 -16.61 0.21 -9.24
CA GLU A 114 -17.16 0.61 -7.93
C GLU A 114 -16.65 -0.24 -6.76
N PRO A 115 -16.50 0.32 -5.54
CA PRO A 115 -16.08 -0.43 -4.36
C PRO A 115 -17.05 -1.57 -3.98
N SER A 116 -16.59 -2.82 -4.06
CA SER A 116 -17.41 -4.01 -3.79
C SER A 116 -16.68 -5.06 -2.95
N ASN A 117 -17.37 -6.14 -2.58
CA ASN A 117 -16.78 -7.27 -1.86
C ASN A 117 -16.07 -8.29 -2.78
N LYS A 118 -16.11 -8.11 -4.11
CA LYS A 118 -15.65 -9.12 -5.07
C LYS A 118 -14.79 -8.49 -6.18
N GLU A 119 -13.91 -9.30 -6.76
CA GLU A 119 -13.15 -8.97 -7.98
C GLU A 119 -12.47 -7.60 -7.96
N ARG A 120 -12.69 -6.77 -8.99
CA ARG A 120 -12.07 -5.45 -9.17
C ARG A 120 -12.54 -4.46 -8.11
N GLY A 121 -13.81 -4.52 -7.74
CA GLY A 121 -14.37 -3.65 -6.70
C GLY A 121 -13.76 -3.91 -5.33
N TYR A 122 -13.37 -5.15 -5.05
CA TYR A 122 -12.61 -5.49 -3.84
C TYR A 122 -11.21 -4.87 -3.84
N VAL A 123 -10.52 -4.89 -4.98
CA VAL A 123 -9.20 -4.27 -5.12
C VAL A 123 -9.29 -2.75 -4.91
N LEU A 124 -10.26 -2.09 -5.56
CA LEU A 124 -10.52 -0.66 -5.37
C LEU A 124 -10.76 -0.31 -3.91
N ARG A 125 -11.65 -1.07 -3.24
CA ARG A 125 -11.93 -0.90 -1.82
C ARG A 125 -10.67 -0.99 -0.97
N ARG A 126 -9.80 -1.97 -1.24
CA ARG A 126 -8.54 -2.15 -0.49
C ARG A 126 -7.57 -0.98 -0.69
N LEU A 127 -7.46 -0.44 -1.90
CA LEU A 127 -6.63 0.73 -2.19
C LEU A 127 -7.10 1.95 -1.39
N ILE A 128 -8.40 2.27 -1.44
CA ILE A 128 -9.01 3.40 -0.72
C ILE A 128 -8.79 3.25 0.79
N ARG A 129 -9.12 2.09 1.35
CA ARG A 129 -8.99 1.86 2.80
C ARG A 129 -7.54 1.92 3.27
N ARG A 130 -6.60 1.44 2.46
CA ARG A 130 -5.17 1.50 2.78
C ARG A 130 -4.63 2.94 2.69
N ALA A 131 -5.07 3.76 1.74
CA ALA A 131 -4.76 5.18 1.74
C ALA A 131 -5.28 5.86 3.02
N MET A 132 -6.53 5.59 3.41
CA MET A 132 -7.13 6.15 4.63
C MET A 132 -6.41 5.72 5.92
N VAL A 133 -5.90 4.49 5.99
CA VAL A 133 -5.12 4.01 7.14
C VAL A 133 -3.82 4.78 7.28
N TYR A 134 -3.13 5.05 6.17
CA TYR A 134 -1.91 5.83 6.20
C TYR A 134 -2.17 7.33 6.38
N SER A 135 -3.32 7.87 5.96
CA SER A 135 -3.69 9.25 6.30
C SER A 135 -3.91 9.40 7.80
N ARG A 136 -4.55 8.41 8.46
CA ARG A 136 -4.67 8.38 9.93
C ARG A 136 -3.33 8.31 10.65
N LYS A 137 -2.33 7.63 10.08
CA LYS A 137 -0.95 7.65 10.63
C LYS A 137 -0.32 9.03 10.60
N LEU A 138 -0.63 9.81 9.58
CA LEU A 138 -0.23 11.21 9.49
C LEU A 138 -1.09 12.13 10.40
N GLY A 139 -1.91 11.54 11.29
CA GLY A 139 -2.79 12.26 12.21
C GLY A 139 -4.06 12.82 11.57
N MET A 140 -4.34 12.50 10.31
CA MET A 140 -5.55 12.95 9.60
C MET A 140 -6.67 11.92 9.80
N THR A 141 -7.57 12.18 10.75
CA THR A 141 -8.69 11.28 11.11
C THR A 141 -9.97 11.55 10.32
N GLY A 142 -10.05 12.71 9.67
CA GLY A 142 -11.14 13.11 8.79
C GLY A 142 -10.99 12.63 7.35
N ASP A 143 -11.88 13.13 6.50
CA ASP A 143 -11.90 13.00 5.05
C ASP A 143 -11.35 14.24 4.32
N GLU A 144 -11.07 15.33 5.03
CA GLU A 144 -10.54 16.60 4.47
C GLU A 144 -9.33 16.40 3.56
N TRP A 145 -8.44 15.45 3.88
CA TRP A 145 -7.27 15.13 3.06
C TRP A 145 -7.66 14.67 1.65
N LEU A 146 -8.79 13.98 1.48
CA LEU A 146 -9.23 13.46 0.20
C LEU A 146 -9.56 14.60 -0.76
N SER A 147 -10.36 15.57 -0.33
CA SER A 147 -10.78 16.71 -1.16
C SER A 147 -9.62 17.63 -1.54
N ASN A 148 -8.59 17.70 -0.71
CA ASN A 148 -7.39 18.50 -1.00
C ASN A 148 -6.39 17.76 -1.89
N VAL A 149 -6.20 16.45 -1.72
CA VAL A 149 -5.15 15.68 -2.39
C VAL A 149 -5.62 15.10 -3.73
N SER A 150 -6.88 14.70 -3.86
CA SER A 150 -7.39 14.12 -5.11
C SER A 150 -7.32 15.05 -6.33
N PRO A 151 -7.56 16.37 -6.23
CA PRO A 151 -7.34 17.28 -7.37
C PRO A 151 -5.89 17.31 -7.85
N ASP A 152 -4.93 17.24 -6.92
CA ASP A 152 -3.49 17.27 -7.23
C ASP A 152 -3.05 16.02 -7.98
N LEU A 153 -3.74 14.89 -7.77
CA LEU A 153 -3.49 13.64 -8.48
C LEU A 153 -4.22 13.53 -9.81
N VAL A 154 -5.29 14.31 -10.03
CA VAL A 154 -6.07 14.34 -11.27
C VAL A 154 -5.47 15.32 -12.28
N THR A 155 -5.14 16.52 -11.80
CA THR A 155 -4.71 17.65 -12.65
C THR A 155 -3.61 17.29 -13.66
N PRO A 156 -2.52 16.58 -13.30
CA PRO A 156 -1.45 16.25 -14.24
C PRO A 156 -1.90 15.38 -15.42
N TYR A 157 -3.00 14.65 -15.27
CA TYR A 157 -3.46 13.64 -16.22
C TYR A 157 -4.58 14.14 -17.14
N VAL A 158 -5.29 15.21 -16.77
CA VAL A 158 -6.49 15.67 -17.50
C VAL A 158 -6.23 16.00 -18.97
N TYR A 159 -5.03 16.46 -19.33
CA TYR A 159 -4.69 16.73 -20.73
C TYR A 159 -4.66 15.44 -21.58
N ILE A 160 -4.10 14.36 -21.04
CA ILE A 160 -3.96 13.06 -21.72
C ILE A 160 -5.23 12.22 -21.57
N TYR A 161 -5.93 12.37 -20.44
CA TYR A 161 -7.14 11.65 -20.07
C TYR A 161 -8.29 12.63 -19.76
N PRO A 162 -8.89 13.29 -20.78
CA PRO A 162 -9.91 14.33 -20.57
C PRO A 162 -11.13 13.86 -19.77
N HIS A 163 -11.51 12.59 -19.91
CA HIS A 163 -12.63 11.98 -19.18
C HIS A 163 -12.46 12.06 -17.65
N LEU A 164 -11.23 12.17 -17.13
CA LEU A 164 -11.00 12.38 -15.70
C LEU A 164 -11.62 13.68 -15.20
N ARG A 165 -11.61 14.74 -16.01
CA ARG A 165 -12.23 16.02 -15.64
C ARG A 165 -13.74 15.89 -15.53
N GLU A 166 -14.35 15.27 -16.53
CA GLU A 166 -15.80 15.10 -16.62
C GLU A 166 -16.33 14.21 -15.49
N LYS A 167 -15.63 13.10 -15.20
CA LYS A 167 -16.01 12.15 -14.15
C LYS A 167 -15.54 12.54 -12.76
N TYR A 168 -14.76 13.61 -12.59
CA TYR A 168 -14.20 13.97 -11.29
C TYR A 168 -15.23 14.08 -10.15
N PRO A 169 -16.42 14.70 -10.34
CA PRO A 169 -17.43 14.76 -9.29
C PRO A 169 -17.88 13.37 -8.82
N GLU A 170 -18.14 12.46 -9.76
CA GLU A 170 -18.54 11.08 -9.50
C GLU A 170 -17.39 10.30 -8.81
N ILE A 171 -16.17 10.44 -9.31
CA ILE A 171 -14.97 9.82 -8.73
C ILE A 171 -14.81 10.24 -7.26
N HIS A 172 -14.90 11.55 -7.01
CA HIS A 172 -14.78 12.11 -5.68
C HIS A 172 -15.88 11.56 -4.76
N GLU A 173 -17.14 11.57 -5.20
CA GLU A 173 -18.26 11.06 -4.41
C GLU A 173 -18.10 9.58 -4.03
N ILE A 174 -17.74 8.73 -4.99
CA ILE A 174 -17.58 7.28 -4.78
C ILE A 174 -16.47 7.00 -3.75
N ILE A 175 -15.33 7.69 -3.87
CA ILE A 175 -14.21 7.50 -2.95
C ILE A 175 -14.58 8.02 -1.55
N THR A 176 -15.19 9.20 -1.45
CA THR A 176 -15.65 9.78 -0.17
C THR A 176 -16.63 8.86 0.53
N ARG A 177 -17.61 8.30 -0.19
CA ARG A 177 -18.60 7.36 0.36
C ARG A 177 -17.95 6.12 0.98
N GLU A 178 -16.92 5.57 0.34
CA GLU A 178 -16.18 4.43 0.88
C GLU A 178 -15.30 4.81 2.08
N VAL A 179 -14.66 5.98 2.04
CA VAL A 179 -13.91 6.54 3.19
C VAL A 179 -14.83 6.69 4.40
N ASP A 180 -15.99 7.32 4.24
CA ASP A 180 -16.94 7.52 5.34
C ASP A 180 -17.52 6.22 5.89
N ARG A 181 -17.82 5.26 5.00
CA ARG A 181 -18.23 3.91 5.43
C ARG A 181 -17.16 3.26 6.30
N PHE A 182 -15.90 3.34 5.89
CA PHE A 182 -14.80 2.69 6.61
C PHE A 182 -14.39 3.45 7.89
N ARG A 183 -14.55 4.79 7.93
CA ARG A 183 -14.36 5.61 9.13
C ARG A 183 -15.20 5.12 10.31
N LYS A 184 -16.41 4.64 10.04
CA LYS A 184 -17.31 4.11 11.08
C LYS A 184 -16.78 2.83 11.73
N THR A 185 -16.01 2.01 11.02
CA THR A 185 -15.59 0.68 11.51
C THR A 185 -14.10 0.59 11.87
N ILE A 186 -13.26 1.49 11.35
CA ILE A 186 -11.81 1.42 11.55
C ILE A 186 -11.42 1.56 13.02
N ASP A 187 -12.07 2.42 13.80
CA ASP A 187 -11.73 2.65 15.21
C ASP A 187 -12.02 1.41 16.07
N GLU A 188 -13.17 0.78 15.82
CA GLU A 188 -13.54 -0.49 16.45
C GLU A 188 -12.57 -1.60 16.07
N GLY A 189 -12.20 -1.70 14.80
CA GLY A 189 -11.24 -2.69 14.32
C GLY A 189 -9.84 -2.49 14.91
N ILE A 190 -9.37 -1.24 15.05
CA ILE A 190 -8.11 -0.92 15.73
C ILE A 190 -8.17 -1.34 17.20
N ASN A 191 -9.27 -1.05 17.88
CA ASN A 191 -9.44 -1.43 19.28
C ASN A 191 -9.52 -2.95 19.46
N ALA A 192 -10.17 -3.66 18.54
CA ALA A 192 -10.20 -5.11 18.53
C ALA A 192 -8.80 -5.71 18.29
N LEU A 193 -8.01 -5.14 17.35
CA LEU A 193 -6.61 -5.51 17.17
C LEU A 193 -5.77 -5.26 18.42
N LYS A 194 -5.94 -4.12 19.10
CA LYS A 194 -5.27 -3.82 20.37
C LYS A 194 -5.63 -4.83 21.45
N LYS A 195 -6.88 -5.28 21.54
CA LYS A 195 -7.30 -6.33 22.50
C LYS A 195 -6.64 -7.67 22.19
N ILE A 196 -6.63 -8.09 20.92
CA ILE A 196 -5.92 -9.31 20.49
C ILE A 196 -4.44 -9.20 20.87
N PHE A 197 -3.82 -8.05 20.60
CA PHE A 197 -2.43 -7.79 20.90
C PHE A 197 -2.12 -7.80 22.41
N ASN A 198 -2.93 -7.12 23.22
CA ASN A 198 -2.73 -7.09 24.67
C ASN A 198 -2.90 -8.48 25.30
N ARG A 199 -3.80 -9.33 24.77
CA ARG A 199 -3.86 -10.75 25.16
C ARG A 199 -2.60 -11.51 24.77
N ALA A 200 -2.05 -11.20 23.60
CA ALA A 200 -0.81 -11.80 23.09
C ALA A 200 0.45 -11.37 23.86
N ILE A 201 0.54 -10.11 24.31
CA ILE A 201 1.69 -9.54 25.04
C ILE A 201 1.56 -9.66 26.55
N GLY A 202 0.35 -9.79 27.09
CA GLY A 202 -0.03 -9.60 28.49
C GLY A 202 0.54 -10.58 29.51
N GLY A 203 1.86 -10.62 29.67
CA GLY A 203 2.59 -11.28 30.75
C GLY A 203 2.69 -12.79 30.56
N ARG A 204 3.85 -13.29 30.12
CA ARG A 204 4.05 -14.73 29.94
C ARG A 204 4.38 -15.42 31.25
N ASP A 205 3.43 -16.22 31.72
CA ASP A 205 3.68 -17.65 31.89
C ASP A 205 3.66 -18.31 30.49
N PRO A 206 4.77 -18.89 30.01
CA PRO A 206 4.84 -19.62 28.73
C PRO A 206 3.88 -20.80 28.62
N ASP A 207 3.35 -21.31 29.74
CA ASP A 207 2.57 -22.54 29.80
C ASP A 207 1.05 -22.32 29.71
N ASN A 208 0.58 -21.05 29.70
CA ASN A 208 -0.85 -20.69 29.67
C ASN A 208 -1.20 -19.70 28.53
N LEU A 209 -0.97 -20.12 27.29
CA LEU A 209 -1.39 -19.38 26.09
C LEU A 209 -2.86 -19.68 25.75
N PRO A 210 -3.65 -18.69 25.27
CA PRO A 210 -4.97 -18.94 24.71
C PRO A 210 -4.90 -19.92 23.52
N PRO A 211 -5.94 -20.76 23.30
CA PRO A 211 -5.95 -21.69 22.18
C PRO A 211 -5.64 -21.05 20.83
N GLY A 212 -4.59 -21.53 20.16
CA GLY A 212 -4.16 -21.06 18.84
C GLY A 212 -3.06 -19.99 18.83
N MET A 213 -2.49 -19.64 19.98
CA MET A 213 -1.27 -18.82 20.06
C MET A 213 -0.05 -19.70 20.31
N VAL A 214 1.06 -19.42 19.61
CA VAL A 214 2.34 -20.13 19.77
C VAL A 214 3.43 -19.10 20.02
N PHE A 215 4.21 -19.31 21.08
CA PHE A 215 5.38 -18.52 21.37
C PHE A 215 6.63 -19.19 20.79
N GLU A 216 7.16 -18.66 19.68
CA GLU A 216 8.38 -19.16 19.06
C GLU A 216 9.34 -18.00 18.76
N ASN A 217 10.62 -18.12 19.13
CA ASN A 217 11.68 -17.18 18.76
C ASN A 217 11.39 -15.71 19.08
N ASN A 218 10.78 -15.41 20.23
CA ASN A 218 10.39 -14.07 20.64
C ASN A 218 9.28 -13.41 19.78
N ILE A 219 8.58 -14.21 18.97
CA ILE A 219 7.50 -13.77 18.09
C ILE A 219 6.18 -14.32 18.63
N ILE A 220 5.21 -13.42 18.79
CA ILE A 220 3.85 -13.85 19.11
C ILE A 220 3.11 -14.14 17.82
N ARG A 221 2.74 -15.42 17.65
CA ARG A 221 1.88 -15.86 16.55
C ARG A 221 0.43 -15.75 16.97
N VAL A 222 -0.35 -15.03 16.18
CA VAL A 222 -1.80 -14.91 16.34
C VAL A 222 -2.46 -15.80 15.29
N ASN A 223 -3.55 -16.47 15.68
CA ASN A 223 -4.31 -17.34 14.80
C ASN A 223 -4.90 -16.54 13.62
N GLY A 224 -4.67 -17.04 12.40
CA GLY A 224 -5.21 -16.44 11.18
C GLY A 224 -6.73 -16.30 11.16
N ILE A 225 -7.47 -17.15 11.89
CA ILE A 225 -8.93 -17.08 12.03
C ILE A 225 -9.34 -15.81 12.79
N GLU A 226 -8.63 -15.43 13.87
CA GLU A 226 -8.95 -14.21 14.62
C GLU A 226 -8.71 -12.96 13.77
N ILE A 227 -7.62 -12.94 12.99
CA ILE A 227 -7.32 -11.83 12.06
C ILE A 227 -8.30 -11.78 10.91
N PHE A 228 -8.72 -12.95 10.42
CA PHE A 228 -9.76 -13.04 9.40
C PHE A 228 -11.09 -12.49 9.92
N LYS A 229 -11.46 -12.76 11.18
CA LYS A 229 -12.64 -12.14 11.83
C LYS A 229 -12.53 -10.62 11.88
N ILE A 230 -11.38 -10.07 12.28
CA ILE A 230 -11.19 -8.60 12.26
C ILE A 230 -11.37 -8.03 10.86
N TYR A 231 -10.86 -8.74 9.86
CA TYR A 231 -11.00 -8.36 8.46
C TYR A 231 -12.46 -8.42 7.99
N GLU A 232 -13.21 -9.48 8.31
CA GLU A 232 -14.62 -9.60 7.94
C GLU A 232 -15.51 -8.59 8.67
N THR A 233 -15.30 -8.42 9.98
CA THR A 233 -16.15 -7.57 10.82
C THR A 233 -15.87 -6.09 10.62
N TYR A 234 -14.60 -5.69 10.56
CA TYR A 234 -14.22 -4.26 10.55
C TYR A 234 -13.64 -3.81 9.22
N GLY A 235 -13.39 -4.74 8.29
CA GLY A 235 -12.88 -4.40 6.97
C GLY A 235 -11.40 -4.05 6.93
N LEU A 236 -10.66 -4.35 8.00
CA LEU A 236 -9.21 -4.14 8.10
C LEU A 236 -8.48 -5.29 7.40
N THR A 237 -8.04 -5.07 6.16
CA THR A 237 -7.20 -6.05 5.49
C THR A 237 -5.94 -6.35 6.31
N PRO A 238 -5.39 -7.57 6.27
CA PRO A 238 -4.21 -7.90 7.09
C PRO A 238 -3.01 -6.97 6.91
N GLU A 239 -2.92 -6.29 5.76
CA GLU A 239 -1.86 -5.31 5.46
C GLU A 239 -2.05 -3.95 6.15
N ILE A 240 -3.25 -3.66 6.63
CA ILE A 240 -3.65 -2.42 7.32
C ILE A 240 -3.26 -2.45 8.81
N GLY A 241 -2.92 -3.61 9.37
CA GLY A 241 -2.66 -3.80 10.82
C GLY A 241 -1.45 -3.08 11.41
N CYS A 242 -0.53 -2.54 10.60
CA CYS A 242 0.55 -1.69 11.13
C CYS A 242 0.01 -0.27 11.30
N LEU A 243 -0.53 0.12 12.46
CA LEU A 243 -1.08 1.47 12.69
C LEU A 243 -0.32 2.31 13.74
N LYS A 244 0.79 1.81 14.31
CA LYS A 244 1.66 2.57 15.20
C LYS A 244 3.12 2.13 15.06
N GLU A 245 4.06 3.06 15.20
CA GLU A 245 5.51 2.81 15.10
C GLU A 245 6.06 1.89 16.22
N ASP A 246 5.29 1.70 17.29
CA ASP A 246 5.64 0.79 18.39
C ASP A 246 5.44 -0.70 18.06
N LEU A 247 4.95 -1.03 16.86
CA LEU A 247 4.32 -2.33 16.57
C LEU A 247 4.38 -2.72 15.08
N LEU A 248 5.44 -3.44 14.71
CA LEU A 248 5.58 -4.07 13.40
C LEU A 248 4.83 -5.41 13.38
N ILE A 249 3.62 -5.39 12.81
CA ILE A 249 2.89 -6.62 12.47
C ILE A 249 3.27 -7.02 11.05
N LYS A 250 4.13 -8.03 10.90
CA LYS A 250 4.47 -8.59 9.59
C LYS A 250 3.58 -9.80 9.34
N VAL A 251 2.52 -9.60 8.57
CA VAL A 251 1.64 -10.69 8.14
C VAL A 251 2.34 -11.48 7.04
N ARG A 252 2.63 -12.76 7.27
CA ARG A 252 3.06 -13.70 6.22
C ARG A 252 1.93 -14.69 5.95
N ARG A 253 1.48 -14.75 4.70
CA ARG A 253 0.60 -15.81 4.22
C ARG A 253 1.46 -17.07 3.99
N GLN A 254 1.11 -18.17 4.64
CA GLN A 254 1.54 -19.52 4.24
C GLN A 254 0.33 -20.31 3.73
N GLN A 255 0.58 -21.37 2.96
CA GLN A 255 -0.37 -22.07 2.09
C GLN A 255 -1.79 -22.27 2.67
N ASN A 256 -1.95 -22.54 3.98
CA ASN A 256 -3.25 -22.67 4.67
C ASN A 256 -3.36 -21.87 6.00
N SER A 257 -2.48 -20.91 6.28
CA SER A 257 -2.51 -20.12 7.52
C SER A 257 -1.96 -18.70 7.33
N ILE A 258 -2.52 -17.75 8.07
CA ILE A 258 -1.98 -16.38 8.19
C ILE A 258 -1.13 -16.36 9.45
N LEU A 259 0.20 -16.29 9.31
CA LEU A 259 1.10 -16.05 10.43
C LEU A 259 1.27 -14.54 10.64
N LEU A 260 0.91 -14.07 11.82
CA LEU A 260 1.37 -12.76 12.30
C LEU A 260 2.72 -12.93 12.97
N HIS A 261 3.73 -12.22 12.46
CA HIS A 261 4.94 -11.95 13.23
C HIS A 261 4.76 -10.63 13.97
N ILE A 262 4.63 -10.70 15.29
CA ILE A 262 4.67 -9.54 16.16
C ILE A 262 6.12 -9.39 16.66
N PHE A 263 6.78 -8.32 16.24
CA PHE A 263 8.08 -7.94 16.80
C PHE A 263 7.85 -6.99 17.98
N SER A 264 8.24 -7.41 19.19
CA SER A 264 8.34 -6.51 20.35
C SER A 264 9.62 -5.70 20.21
N ILE A 265 9.52 -4.39 19.97
CA ILE A 265 10.67 -3.48 20.15
C ILE A 265 10.78 -3.18 21.65
N ARG A 266 11.28 -4.16 22.40
CA ARG A 266 11.99 -3.92 23.65
C ARG A 266 13.30 -4.70 23.60
N ARG A 267 14.22 -4.19 22.77
CA ARG A 267 15.70 -4.32 22.80
C ARG A 267 16.24 -4.02 21.39
N CYS A 268 16.22 -2.74 21.02
CA CYS A 268 17.23 -2.19 20.13
C CYS A 268 18.05 -1.22 20.99
N GLY A 269 19.05 -1.76 21.67
CA GLY A 269 20.32 -1.07 21.88
C GLY A 269 21.24 -1.48 20.74
#